data_AF-A0A7W1JZ34-F1
#
_entry.id   AF-A0A7W1JZ34-F1
#
_cell.length_a   1.000
_cell.length_b   1.000
_cell.length_c   1.000
_cell.angle_alpha   90.00
_cell.angle_beta   90.00
_cell.angle_gamma   90.00
#
_symmetry.space_group_name_H-M   'P 1'
#
loop_
_entity.id
_entity.type
_entity.pdbx_description
1 polymer ?
#
loop_
_entity_poly.entity_id
_entity_poly.type
_entity_poly.pdbx_seq_one_letter_code
_entity_poly.pdbx_strand_id
1 'polypeptide(L)'
;MKRFVPLLALCSLGLVTASLAVAKAPPGKGKHGTTTSSTDPANCHPKISVILKGTFVSGAGTSFTMDVTKANSHGRDLAGAPLTLLVDDKTKFVRQGPAKLTDFEAGDRLNVQARACKKQKGGSSQAPSAQPAAMLAKRLVGRPANPAESEHETTTTTSTP
;
A
#
# COMPACT_ATOMS: atom_id res chain seq x y z
N MET A 1 -2.23 49.30 2.82
CA MET A 1 -1.42 50.17 1.93
C MET A 1 -0.62 51.15 2.77
N LYS A 2 0.71 50.98 2.91
CA LYS A 2 1.66 52.09 3.08
C LYS A 2 3.09 51.58 2.92
N ARG A 3 3.83 52.31 2.11
CA ARG A 3 5.08 51.97 1.45
C ARG A 3 6.22 52.61 2.23
N PHE A 4 7.29 51.87 2.50
CA PHE A 4 8.56 52.44 2.96
C PHE A 4 9.72 51.87 2.14
N VAL A 5 10.16 52.68 1.19
CA VAL A 5 11.44 52.68 0.46
C VAL A 5 11.68 54.20 0.30
N PRO A 6 12.89 54.79 0.53
CA PRO A 6 14.11 54.32 -0.11
C PRO A 6 15.48 54.65 0.54
N LEU A 7 16.52 54.10 -0.11
CA LEU A 7 17.83 54.70 -0.45
C LEU A 7 18.94 54.87 0.62
N LEU A 8 20.04 54.12 0.45
CA LEU A 8 21.39 54.60 0.07
C LEU A 8 22.33 53.36 0.08
N ALA A 9 22.72 52.78 -1.06
CA ALA A 9 23.81 53.18 -1.96
C ALA A 9 25.22 53.07 -1.34
N LEU A 10 26.05 52.12 -1.81
CA LEU A 10 27.33 52.38 -2.53
C LEU A 10 28.20 51.11 -2.70
N CYS A 11 28.64 50.89 -3.94
CA CYS A 11 29.92 50.32 -4.44
C CYS A 11 30.46 49.01 -3.83
N SER A 12 30.84 48.00 -4.63
CA SER A 12 32.06 48.07 -5.45
C SER A 12 32.12 46.99 -6.54
N LEU A 13 32.65 47.38 -7.71
CA LEU A 13 33.09 46.53 -8.81
C LEU A 13 34.27 45.64 -8.39
N GLY A 14 34.29 44.38 -8.83
CA GLY A 14 35.46 43.50 -8.76
C GLY A 14 35.43 42.47 -9.90
N LEU A 15 36.48 42.49 -10.72
CA LEU A 15 36.64 41.78 -11.99
C LEU A 15 36.88 40.26 -11.86
N VAL A 16 36.50 39.61 -12.95
CA VAL A 16 36.74 38.23 -13.42
C VAL A 16 38.15 37.69 -13.12
N THR A 17 38.23 36.48 -12.53
CA THR A 17 39.19 35.43 -12.95
C THR A 17 38.56 34.05 -12.76
N ALA A 18 38.37 33.33 -13.88
CA ALA A 18 37.97 31.93 -13.85
C ALA A 18 39.20 31.07 -13.54
N SER A 19 39.18 30.33 -12.44
CA SER A 19 40.10 29.22 -12.19
C SER A 19 39.32 27.91 -12.19
N LEU A 20 39.16 27.32 -13.37
CA LEU A 20 38.72 25.94 -13.50
C LEU A 20 39.92 25.03 -13.24
N ALA A 21 40.13 24.67 -11.98
CA ALA A 21 40.99 23.56 -11.64
C ALA A 21 40.32 22.26 -12.15
N VAL A 22 40.83 21.72 -13.26
CA VAL A 22 40.54 20.34 -13.68
C VAL A 22 41.20 19.41 -12.68
N ALA A 23 40.47 19.10 -11.60
CA ALA A 23 40.81 17.98 -10.74
C ALA A 23 40.49 16.68 -11.51
N LYS A 24 41.54 15.93 -11.85
CA LYS A 24 41.45 14.54 -12.31
C LYS A 24 40.65 13.76 -11.27
N ALA A 25 39.42 13.39 -11.60
CA ALA A 25 38.58 12.61 -10.71
C ALA A 25 39.30 11.31 -10.32
N PRO A 26 39.35 10.94 -9.02
CA PRO A 26 39.84 9.63 -8.62
C PRO A 26 38.93 8.53 -9.24
N PRO A 27 39.50 7.39 -9.67
CA PRO A 27 38.72 6.30 -10.24
C PRO A 27 37.92 5.63 -9.13
N GLY A 28 36.65 6.03 -9.00
CA GLY A 28 35.78 5.48 -7.98
C GLY A 28 34.34 5.92 -8.15
N LYS A 29 33.63 5.33 -9.13
CA LYS A 29 32.15 5.32 -9.12
C LYS A 29 31.56 4.31 -10.09
N GLY A 30 31.52 3.05 -9.66
CA GLY A 30 30.49 2.13 -10.13
C GLY A 30 29.15 2.51 -9.50
N LYS A 31 28.40 3.44 -10.12
CA LYS A 31 26.98 3.64 -9.81
C LYS A 31 26.19 2.61 -10.61
N HIS A 32 25.99 1.41 -10.04
CA HIS A 32 24.83 0.60 -10.43
C HIS A 32 23.59 1.28 -9.86
N GLY A 33 22.91 2.04 -10.70
CA GLY A 33 21.68 2.75 -10.38
C GLY A 33 20.55 2.35 -11.31
N THR A 34 20.38 1.05 -11.58
CA THR A 34 19.18 0.55 -12.24
C THR A 34 18.04 0.60 -11.23
N THR A 35 17.41 1.77 -11.06
CA THR A 35 16.11 1.85 -10.38
C THR A 35 15.05 1.26 -11.30
N THR A 36 15.02 -0.06 -11.37
CA THR A 36 13.89 -0.81 -11.92
C THR A 36 12.72 -0.58 -10.97
N SER A 37 11.80 0.32 -11.34
CA SER A 37 10.54 0.51 -10.63
C SER A 37 9.69 -0.74 -10.87
N SER A 38 9.90 -1.76 -10.03
CA SER A 38 9.11 -2.99 -10.10
C SER A 38 7.70 -2.70 -9.59
N THR A 39 6.69 -3.20 -10.30
CA THR A 39 5.29 -3.23 -9.86
C THR A 39 5.00 -4.41 -8.95
N ASP A 40 5.99 -5.29 -8.74
CA ASP A 40 5.90 -6.39 -7.79
C ASP A 40 5.92 -5.83 -6.35
N PRO A 41 4.88 -6.08 -5.54
CA PRO A 41 4.84 -5.68 -4.13
C PRO A 41 6.03 -6.21 -3.31
N ALA A 42 6.66 -7.31 -3.74
CA ALA A 42 7.87 -7.82 -3.09
C ALA A 42 9.08 -6.92 -3.33
N ASN A 43 9.21 -6.31 -4.52
CA ASN A 43 10.43 -5.65 -4.99
C ASN A 43 10.29 -4.15 -5.29
N CYS A 44 9.17 -3.53 -4.96
CA CYS A 44 8.93 -2.11 -5.23
C CYS A 44 9.42 -1.16 -4.13
N HIS A 45 9.91 0.01 -4.55
CA HIS A 45 10.39 1.09 -3.69
C HIS A 45 9.85 2.46 -4.15
N PRO A 46 9.33 3.31 -3.25
CA PRO A 46 9.18 3.09 -1.82
C PRO A 46 7.99 2.19 -1.50
N LYS A 47 8.20 1.27 -0.55
CA LYS A 47 7.22 0.30 -0.04
C LYS A 47 6.39 0.96 1.06
N ILE A 48 5.08 1.08 0.86
CA ILE A 48 4.13 1.65 1.83
C ILE A 48 3.41 0.56 2.60
N SER A 49 2.99 0.88 3.83
CA SER A 49 2.13 0.00 4.64
C SER A 49 0.68 0.44 4.51
N VAL A 50 -0.16 -0.45 4.01
CA VAL A 50 -1.61 -0.27 3.95
C VAL A 50 -2.21 -1.13 5.04
N ILE A 51 -3.11 -0.55 5.85
CA ILE A 51 -3.83 -1.28 6.90
C ILE A 51 -5.29 -1.29 6.49
N LEU A 52 -5.86 -2.48 6.38
CA LEU A 52 -7.22 -2.73 5.93
C LEU A 52 -8.00 -3.43 7.04
N LYS A 53 -9.25 -3.03 7.22
CA LYS A 53 -10.20 -3.67 8.13
C LYS A 53 -11.43 -4.04 7.35
N GLY A 54 -12.00 -5.19 7.64
CA GLY A 54 -13.07 -5.74 6.82
C GLY A 54 -13.52 -7.12 7.27
N THR A 55 -14.25 -7.79 6.39
CA THR A 55 -14.73 -9.15 6.56
C THR A 55 -14.07 -10.08 5.56
N PHE A 56 -13.70 -11.28 5.99
CA PHE A 56 -13.21 -12.32 5.12
C PHE A 56 -14.35 -12.84 4.24
N VAL A 57 -14.12 -12.97 2.94
CA VAL A 57 -15.11 -13.53 2.01
C VAL A 57 -14.70 -14.94 1.63
N SER A 58 -13.47 -15.10 1.12
CA SER A 58 -12.94 -16.40 0.70
C SER A 58 -11.41 -16.34 0.58
N GLY A 59 -10.75 -17.49 0.63
CA GLY A 59 -9.30 -17.56 0.47
C GLY A 59 -8.86 -18.94 -0.02
N ALA A 60 -7.89 -18.94 -0.95
CA ALA A 60 -7.34 -20.16 -1.52
C ALA A 60 -5.91 -19.93 -2.02
N GLY A 61 -5.04 -20.93 -1.81
CA GLY A 61 -3.66 -20.90 -2.27
C GLY A 61 -2.89 -19.68 -1.73
N THR A 62 -2.46 -18.81 -2.64
CA THR A 62 -1.65 -17.61 -2.35
C THR A 62 -2.47 -16.32 -2.37
N SER A 63 -3.79 -16.38 -2.25
CA SER A 63 -4.63 -15.19 -2.23
C SER A 63 -5.89 -15.33 -1.38
N PHE A 64 -6.45 -14.21 -0.96
CA PHE A 64 -7.75 -14.15 -0.31
C PHE A 64 -8.48 -12.85 -0.65
N THR A 65 -9.80 -12.89 -0.56
CA THR A 65 -10.69 -11.76 -0.80
C THR A 65 -11.34 -11.33 0.51
N MET A 66 -11.40 -10.01 0.71
CA MET A 66 -12.07 -9.39 1.84
C MET A 66 -12.92 -8.21 1.40
N ASP A 67 -14.03 -7.95 2.08
CA ASP A 67 -14.77 -6.70 1.94
C ASP A 67 -14.15 -5.65 2.85
N VAL A 68 -13.57 -4.61 2.26
CA VAL A 68 -12.85 -3.58 3.03
C VAL A 68 -13.85 -2.56 3.55
N THR A 69 -14.05 -2.51 4.86
CA THR A 69 -14.90 -1.51 5.50
C THR A 69 -14.14 -0.24 5.85
N LYS A 70 -12.88 -0.35 6.25
CA LYS A 70 -12.03 0.78 6.64
C LYS A 70 -10.58 0.54 6.23
N ALA A 71 -9.86 1.63 5.99
CA ALA A 71 -8.43 1.60 5.72
C ALA A 71 -7.71 2.79 6.38
N ASN A 72 -6.38 2.69 6.50
CA ASN A 72 -5.55 3.84 6.86
C ASN A 72 -5.46 4.86 5.71
N SER A 73 -4.80 6.00 5.95
CA SER A 73 -4.64 7.08 4.95
C SER A 73 -4.05 6.60 3.62
N HIS A 74 -3.20 5.57 3.65
CA HIS A 74 -2.54 5.02 2.46
C HIS A 74 -3.41 4.09 1.61
N GLY A 75 -4.53 3.60 2.12
CA GLY A 75 -5.47 2.74 1.38
C GLY A 75 -6.91 3.25 1.44
N ARG A 76 -7.10 4.55 1.70
CA ARG A 76 -8.44 5.13 1.89
C ARG A 76 -9.36 4.91 0.68
N ASP A 77 -8.78 4.90 -0.51
CA ASP A 77 -9.41 4.64 -1.80
C ASP A 77 -9.86 3.19 -1.99
N LEU A 78 -9.39 2.27 -1.15
CA LEU A 78 -9.73 0.84 -1.20
C LEU A 78 -10.90 0.47 -0.29
N ALA A 79 -11.33 1.38 0.59
CA ALA A 79 -12.46 1.13 1.47
C ALA A 79 -13.79 1.24 0.70
N GLY A 80 -14.73 0.34 1.00
CA GLY A 80 -16.05 0.26 0.37
C GLY A 80 -16.12 -0.67 -0.84
N ALA A 81 -15.04 -1.37 -1.17
CA ALA A 81 -15.00 -2.33 -2.27
C ALA A 81 -14.41 -3.69 -1.82
N PRO A 82 -14.81 -4.80 -2.45
CA PRO A 82 -14.14 -6.07 -2.29
C PRO A 82 -12.72 -5.99 -2.84
N LEU A 83 -11.78 -6.58 -2.11
CA LEU A 83 -10.37 -6.52 -2.43
C LEU A 83 -9.73 -7.90 -2.28
N THR A 84 -9.06 -8.34 -3.35
CA THR A 84 -8.21 -9.53 -3.32
C THR A 84 -6.76 -9.16 -3.00
N LEU A 85 -6.19 -9.83 -2.01
CA LEU A 85 -4.81 -9.67 -1.57
C LEU A 85 -4.02 -10.97 -1.80
N LEU A 86 -2.73 -10.82 -2.06
CA LEU A 86 -1.79 -11.94 -2.13
C LEU A 86 -1.22 -12.24 -0.75
N VAL A 87 -0.90 -13.51 -0.51
CA VAL A 87 -0.16 -13.99 0.67
C VAL A 87 1.06 -14.77 0.23
N ASP A 88 2.09 -14.75 1.06
CA ASP A 88 3.33 -15.51 0.89
C ASP A 88 3.62 -16.36 2.14
N ASP A 89 4.64 -17.21 2.06
CA ASP A 89 5.11 -18.02 3.19
C ASP A 89 5.60 -17.17 4.39
N LYS A 90 5.83 -15.87 4.17
CA LYS A 90 6.28 -14.92 5.19
C LYS A 90 5.09 -14.16 5.81
N THR A 91 3.86 -14.49 5.43
CA THR A 91 2.64 -13.88 5.93
C THR A 91 2.28 -14.48 7.28
N LYS A 92 2.08 -13.63 8.29
CA LYS A 92 1.69 -14.09 9.62
C LYS A 92 0.17 -14.11 9.76
N PHE A 93 -0.40 -15.29 9.98
CA PHE A 93 -1.82 -15.47 10.26
C PHE A 93 -2.04 -15.60 11.77
N VAL A 94 -2.97 -14.82 12.31
CA VAL A 94 -3.29 -14.79 13.74
C VAL A 94 -4.81 -14.75 13.89
N ARG A 95 -5.40 -15.66 14.67
CA ARG A 95 -6.81 -15.59 15.11
C ARG A 95 -6.84 -15.45 16.64
N GLN A 96 -7.01 -16.55 17.37
CA GLN A 96 -6.81 -16.65 18.83
C GLN A 96 -5.43 -17.23 19.20
N GLY A 97 -4.46 -17.03 18.31
CA GLY A 97 -3.15 -17.68 18.33
C GLY A 97 -2.59 -17.77 16.91
N PRO A 98 -1.44 -18.44 16.71
CA PRO A 98 -0.96 -18.79 15.37
C PRO A 98 -2.04 -19.54 14.60
N ALA A 99 -2.28 -19.13 13.36
CA ALA A 99 -3.31 -19.70 12.49
C ALA A 99 -2.74 -19.96 11.08
N LYS A 100 -3.58 -20.46 10.19
CA LYS A 100 -3.37 -20.61 8.74
C LYS A 100 -4.50 -19.92 7.99
N LEU A 101 -4.33 -19.68 6.70
CA LEU A 101 -5.36 -19.07 5.86
C LEU A 101 -6.66 -19.90 5.83
N THR A 102 -6.55 -21.23 5.90
CA THR A 102 -7.68 -22.17 5.92
C THR A 102 -8.51 -22.12 7.19
N ASP A 103 -8.01 -21.48 8.26
CA ASP A 103 -8.72 -21.39 9.54
C ASP A 103 -9.67 -20.18 9.59
N PHE A 104 -9.69 -19.36 8.53
CA PHE A 104 -10.57 -18.21 8.37
C PHE A 104 -11.82 -18.61 7.61
N GLU A 105 -12.96 -18.14 8.09
CA GLU A 105 -14.27 -18.44 7.53
C GLU A 105 -14.93 -17.17 7.01
N ALA A 106 -15.85 -17.32 6.06
CA ALA A 106 -16.63 -16.20 5.56
C ALA A 106 -17.33 -15.47 6.72
N GLY A 107 -17.22 -14.14 6.75
CA GLY A 107 -17.74 -13.30 7.84
C GLY A 107 -16.74 -13.05 8.98
N ASP A 108 -15.57 -13.70 9.01
CA ASP A 108 -14.54 -13.38 9.98
C ASP A 108 -14.08 -11.91 9.85
N ARG A 109 -13.94 -11.24 10.98
CA ARG A 109 -13.48 -9.85 11.01
C ARG A 109 -11.97 -9.81 10.91
N LEU A 110 -11.47 -9.07 9.93
CA LEU A 110 -10.06 -8.98 9.62
C LEU A 110 -9.47 -7.61 9.98
N ASN A 111 -8.21 -7.65 10.40
CA ASN A 111 -7.29 -6.52 10.37
C ASN A 111 -6.02 -6.98 9.65
N VAL A 112 -5.82 -6.46 8.44
CA VAL A 112 -4.78 -6.86 7.51
C VAL A 112 -3.76 -5.74 7.37
N GLN A 113 -2.49 -6.09 7.56
CA GLN A 113 -1.37 -5.24 7.22
C GLN A 113 -0.78 -5.73 5.89
N ALA A 114 -0.89 -4.92 4.85
CA ALA A 114 -0.37 -5.21 3.52
C ALA A 114 0.76 -4.25 3.12
N ARG A 115 1.60 -4.71 2.19
CA ARG A 115 2.64 -3.92 1.54
C ARG A 115 2.22 -3.64 0.12
N ALA A 116 2.25 -2.36 -0.23
CA ALA A 116 1.94 -1.87 -1.55
C ALA A 116 3.07 -0.99 -2.07
N CYS A 117 3.14 -0.86 -3.38
CA CYS A 117 4.04 0.06 -4.05
C CYS A 117 3.45 1.45 -4.02
N LYS A 118 4.20 2.44 -3.56
CA LYS A 118 3.73 3.82 -3.66
C LYS A 118 3.67 4.19 -5.14
N LYS A 119 2.49 4.62 -5.63
CA LYS A 119 2.41 5.25 -6.95
C LYS A 119 3.31 6.49 -6.95
N GLN A 120 4.38 6.46 -7.75
CA GLN A 120 5.25 7.61 -7.97
C GLN A 120 4.46 8.69 -8.71
N LYS A 121 4.50 9.93 -8.23
CA LYS A 121 3.86 11.08 -8.88
C LYS A 121 4.69 11.43 -10.13
N GLY A 122 4.43 10.75 -11.25
CA GLY A 122 5.14 10.92 -12.53
C GLY A 122 5.63 9.64 -13.20
N GLY A 123 5.45 8.46 -12.59
CA GLY A 123 5.71 7.16 -13.22
C GLY A 123 4.41 6.54 -13.70
N SER A 124 4.43 5.95 -14.89
CA SER A 124 3.30 5.28 -15.56
C SER A 124 2.34 4.63 -14.57
N SER A 125 1.20 5.28 -14.41
CA SER A 125 0.02 4.66 -13.83
C SER A 125 -0.31 3.46 -14.70
N GLN A 126 -0.15 2.25 -14.17
CA GLN A 126 -0.74 1.09 -14.83
C GLN A 126 -2.24 1.37 -14.97
N ALA A 127 -2.70 1.28 -16.21
CA ALA A 127 -4.06 1.42 -16.70
C ALA A 127 -5.09 0.65 -15.84
N PRO A 128 -6.38 1.00 -15.93
CA PRO A 128 -7.46 0.34 -15.19
C PRO A 128 -7.71 -1.06 -15.77
N SER A 129 -6.83 -2.03 -15.50
CA SER A 129 -7.28 -3.41 -15.45
C SER A 129 -7.94 -3.60 -14.09
N ALA A 130 -9.07 -4.30 -14.07
CA ALA A 130 -9.99 -4.46 -12.94
C ALA A 130 -9.41 -5.23 -11.72
N GLN A 131 -8.10 -5.19 -11.52
CA GLN A 131 -7.40 -5.75 -10.38
C GLN A 131 -6.68 -4.63 -9.63
N PRO A 132 -7.08 -4.32 -8.38
CA PRO A 132 -6.36 -3.36 -7.56
C PRO A 132 -4.89 -3.79 -7.46
N ALA A 133 -3.99 -2.80 -7.51
CA ALA A 133 -2.54 -3.00 -7.50
C ALA A 133 -2.14 -4.14 -6.55
N ALA A 134 -1.46 -5.17 -7.07
CA ALA A 134 -1.15 -6.37 -6.31
C ALA A 134 -0.51 -6.01 -4.97
N MET A 135 -1.21 -6.28 -3.87
CA MET A 135 -0.74 -6.02 -2.51
C MET A 135 -0.41 -7.34 -1.84
N LEU A 136 0.75 -7.38 -1.19
CA LEU A 136 1.19 -8.54 -0.44
C LEU A 136 0.87 -8.36 1.04
N ALA A 137 0.02 -9.20 1.60
CA ALA A 137 -0.27 -9.20 3.01
C ALA A 137 0.97 -9.62 3.79
N LYS A 138 1.25 -8.94 4.90
CA LYS A 138 2.34 -9.30 5.82
C LYS A 138 1.81 -9.92 7.10
N ARG A 139 0.63 -9.47 7.52
CA ARG A 139 -0.04 -9.99 8.70
C ARG A 139 -1.55 -9.91 8.50
N LEU A 140 -2.23 -11.02 8.79
CA LEU A 140 -3.67 -11.09 8.92
C LEU A 140 -4.00 -11.38 10.38
N VAL A 141 -4.84 -10.54 10.98
CA VAL A 141 -5.42 -10.79 12.30
C VAL A 141 -6.92 -10.97 12.13
N GLY A 142 -7.40 -12.18 12.36
CA GLY A 142 -8.80 -12.57 12.32
C GLY A 142 -9.43 -12.58 13.70
N ARG A 143 -10.73 -12.32 13.73
CA ARG A 143 -11.62 -12.62 14.84
C ARG A 143 -12.87 -13.27 14.28
N PRO A 144 -13.47 -14.24 14.98
CA PRO A 144 -14.78 -14.76 14.62
C PRO A 144 -15.79 -13.63 14.34
N ALA A 145 -16.72 -13.92 13.43
CA ALA A 145 -17.90 -13.09 13.19
C ALA A 145 -18.61 -12.75 14.51
N ASN A 146 -19.26 -11.60 14.58
CA ASN A 146 -20.13 -11.32 15.71
C ASN A 146 -21.37 -12.23 15.61
N PRO A 147 -21.79 -12.90 16.70
CA PRO A 147 -22.97 -13.77 16.67
C PRO A 147 -24.26 -13.10 16.19
N ALA A 148 -24.36 -11.78 16.34
CA ALA A 148 -25.53 -10.98 15.94
C ALA A 148 -25.64 -10.71 14.43
N GLU A 149 -24.67 -11.11 13.61
CA GLU A 149 -24.63 -10.82 12.17
C GLU A 149 -24.78 -12.10 11.32
N SER A 150 -24.89 -13.28 11.97
CA SER A 150 -24.99 -14.59 11.31
C SER A 150 -26.44 -15.08 11.12
N GLU A 151 -27.45 -14.29 11.45
CA GLU A 151 -28.87 -14.63 11.29
C GLU A 151 -29.51 -13.89 10.10
N HIS A 152 -28.93 -13.99 8.90
CA HIS A 152 -29.68 -13.65 7.70
C HIS A 152 -29.20 -14.49 6.53
N GLU A 153 -29.84 -15.64 6.34
CA GLU A 153 -30.26 -16.21 5.04
C GLU A 153 -30.50 -17.72 5.18
N THR A 154 -31.62 -18.09 5.81
CA THR A 154 -32.28 -19.38 5.56
C THR A 154 -33.79 -19.17 5.59
N THR A 155 -34.34 -18.49 4.58
CA THR A 155 -35.78 -18.53 4.32
C THR A 155 -36.07 -19.81 3.52
N THR A 156 -36.09 -20.95 4.21
CA THR A 156 -36.62 -22.18 3.65
C THR A 156 -38.14 -22.06 3.59
N THR A 157 -38.68 -21.66 2.44
CA THR A 157 -40.12 -21.74 2.18
C THR A 157 -40.42 -23.16 1.68
N THR A 158 -40.64 -24.09 2.61
CA THR A 158 -41.24 -25.39 2.29
C THR A 158 -42.75 -25.21 2.29
N SER A 159 -43.33 -25.06 1.10
CA SER A 159 -44.77 -25.15 0.86
C SER A 159 -45.15 -26.60 0.53
N THR A 160 -46.37 -26.99 0.91
CA THR A 160 -47.21 -28.15 0.49
C THR A 160 -47.47 -29.15 1.63
N PRO A 161 -48.69 -29.69 1.81
CA PRO A 161 -49.86 -29.71 0.91
C PRO A 161 -51.06 -28.85 1.31
#